data_AF-A0A6B3AJX2-F1
#
_entry.id   AF-A0A6B3AJX2-F1
#
_cell.length_a   1.000
_cell.length_b   1.000
_cell.length_c   1.000
_cell.angle_alpha   90.00
_cell.angle_beta   90.00
_cell.angle_gamma   90.00
#
_symmetry.space_group_name_H-M   'P 1'
#
loop_
_entity.id
_entity.type
_entity.pdbx_description
1 polymer ?
#
loop_
_entity_poly.entity_id
_entity_poly.type
_entity_poly.pdbx_seq_one_letter_code
_entity_poly.pdbx_strand_id
1 'polypeptide(L)'
;RHDGTVRDGPRCPGTTDFVLHISEQRPAADEDGDGAVPQGYACMRNLQPPHPGDPGGGGGPRTIVGDCVYDLGDGKVRETRCDGEGEHAPQYRVTKAVDTRSKCPASTALYVRLGGTSPVGCARPV
;
A
#
# COMPACT_ATOMS: atom_id res chain seq x y z
N ARG A 1 16.20 4.13 -22.71
CA ARG A 1 15.25 5.26 -22.85
C ARG A 1 14.00 4.67 -23.47
N HIS A 2 12.91 4.53 -22.70
CA HIS A 2 11.67 3.94 -23.17
C HIS A 2 10.65 5.07 -23.32
N ASP A 3 10.59 5.66 -24.52
CA ASP A 3 9.61 6.69 -24.88
C ASP A 3 8.26 6.02 -25.14
N GLY A 4 7.40 5.98 -24.12
CA GLY A 4 6.02 5.55 -24.26
C GLY A 4 5.15 6.69 -24.79
N THR A 5 4.40 6.44 -25.86
CA THR A 5 3.47 7.40 -26.46
C THR A 5 2.05 7.12 -25.97
N VAL A 6 1.41 8.12 -25.35
CA VAL A 6 -0.06 8.22 -25.31
C VAL A 6 -0.42 9.52 -26.02
N ARG A 7 -1.30 9.42 -27.01
CA ARG A 7 -1.42 10.35 -28.14
C ARG A 7 -1.93 11.77 -27.80
N ASP A 8 -2.23 12.10 -26.53
CA ASP A 8 -2.81 13.40 -26.15
C ASP A 8 -2.33 13.95 -24.77
N GLY A 9 -1.19 13.50 -24.23
CA GLY A 9 -0.65 13.96 -22.94
C GLY A 9 0.73 14.67 -23.02
N PRO A 10 1.06 15.60 -22.09
CA PRO A 10 2.38 16.24 -22.05
C PRO A 10 3.47 15.23 -21.68
N ARG A 11 4.53 15.14 -22.50
CA ARG A 11 5.62 14.18 -22.29
C ARG A 11 6.20 14.25 -20.87
N CYS A 12 6.58 13.09 -20.33
CA CYS A 12 7.28 13.03 -19.06
C CYS A 12 8.56 13.90 -19.09
N PRO A 13 8.89 14.63 -18.01
CA PRO A 13 10.13 15.37 -17.91
C PRO A 13 11.36 14.49 -18.15
N GLY A 14 12.45 15.06 -18.68
CA GLY A 14 13.68 14.31 -18.96
C GLY A 14 14.35 13.66 -17.72
N THR A 15 13.92 14.03 -16.51
CA THR A 15 14.35 13.47 -15.22
C THR A 15 13.45 12.34 -14.71
N THR A 16 12.67 11.73 -15.61
CA THR A 16 11.80 10.60 -15.28
C THR A 16 12.59 9.30 -15.32
N ASP A 17 12.53 8.53 -14.24
CA ASP A 17 13.23 7.25 -14.14
C ASP A 17 12.40 6.13 -14.78
N PHE A 18 11.07 6.20 -14.63
CA PHE A 18 10.16 5.21 -15.18
C PHE A 18 8.81 5.83 -15.53
N VAL A 19 8.19 5.36 -16.61
CA VAL A 19 6.83 5.77 -17.02
C VAL A 19 5.88 4.60 -16.82
N LEU A 20 5.00 4.69 -15.82
CA LEU A 20 3.94 3.71 -15.61
C LEU A 20 2.80 4.01 -16.57
N HIS A 21 2.55 3.11 -17.50
CA HIS A 21 1.38 3.21 -18.36
C HIS A 21 0.20 2.60 -17.59
N ILE A 22 -0.80 3.43 -17.30
CA ILE A 22 -2.06 3.03 -16.70
C ILE A 22 -2.97 2.66 -17.86
N SER A 23 -2.90 1.40 -18.25
CA SER A 23 -3.88 0.82 -19.16
C SER A 23 -5.12 0.40 -18.38
N GLU A 24 -6.24 0.39 -19.10
CA GLU A 24 -7.49 -0.20 -18.65
C GLU A 24 -7.25 -1.68 -18.25
N GLN A 25 -7.27 -1.97 -16.95
CA GLN A 25 -7.62 -3.31 -16.46
C GLN A 25 -9.07 -3.21 -16.02
N ARG A 26 -9.95 -3.99 -16.66
CA ARG A 26 -11.35 -4.14 -16.25
C ARG A 26 -11.43 -5.20 -15.15
N PRO A 27 -11.55 -4.87 -13.85
CA PRO A 27 -12.31 -5.74 -12.98
C PRO A 27 -13.78 -5.52 -13.31
N ALA A 28 -14.42 -6.53 -13.89
CA ALA A 28 -15.88 -6.60 -13.87
C ALA A 28 -16.31 -6.70 -12.41
N ALA A 29 -16.75 -5.59 -11.84
CA ALA A 29 -17.94 -5.58 -11.01
C ALA A 29 -18.56 -4.17 -11.05
N ASP A 30 -18.68 -3.64 -12.26
CA ASP A 30 -20.03 -3.52 -12.80
C ASP A 30 -21.07 -4.36 -12.03
N GLU A 31 -22.12 -3.76 -11.48
CA GLU A 31 -23.38 -4.39 -11.89
C GLU A 31 -23.63 -4.04 -13.38
N ASP A 32 -23.15 -2.86 -13.86
CA ASP A 32 -22.99 -2.49 -15.30
C ASP A 32 -21.75 -1.59 -15.72
N GLY A 33 -20.80 -1.23 -14.85
CA GLY A 33 -19.39 -1.08 -15.28
C GLY A 33 -18.94 0.28 -15.81
N ASP A 34 -19.33 1.36 -15.15
CA ASP A 34 -18.94 2.74 -15.50
C ASP A 34 -17.78 3.31 -14.66
N GLY A 35 -17.09 2.45 -13.91
CA GLY A 35 -15.78 2.76 -13.31
C GLY A 35 -14.69 2.87 -14.37
N ALA A 36 -14.76 3.89 -15.21
CA ALA A 36 -13.73 4.17 -16.20
C ALA A 36 -12.46 4.65 -15.49
N VAL A 37 -11.49 3.76 -15.30
CA VAL A 37 -10.13 4.16 -14.94
C VAL A 37 -9.59 4.95 -16.12
N PRO A 38 -9.20 6.23 -15.97
CA PRO A 38 -8.70 7.01 -17.09
C PRO A 38 -7.46 6.31 -17.66
N GLN A 39 -7.49 6.02 -18.96
CA GLN A 39 -6.29 5.62 -19.69
C GLN A 39 -5.27 6.76 -19.55
N GLY A 40 -4.05 6.44 -19.17
CA GLY A 40 -3.05 7.46 -18.90
C GLY A 40 -1.67 6.89 -18.59
N TYR A 41 -0.79 7.75 -18.12
CA TYR A 41 0.51 7.32 -17.62
C TYR A 41 0.94 8.20 -16.45
N ALA A 42 1.72 7.63 -15.55
CA ALA A 42 2.37 8.34 -14.46
C ALA A 42 3.88 8.37 -14.70
N CYS A 43 4.47 9.56 -14.64
CA CYS A 43 5.91 9.75 -14.70
C CYS A 43 6.48 9.57 -13.28
N MET A 44 7.08 8.42 -13.02
CA MET A 44 7.70 8.13 -11.74
C MET A 44 9.17 8.61 -11.73
N ARG A 45 9.55 9.26 -10.64
CA ARG A 45 10.93 9.70 -10.38
C ARG A 45 11.38 9.14 -9.04
N ASN A 46 12.68 9.00 -8.90
CA ASN A 46 13.34 8.28 -7.83
C ASN A 46 12.86 6.81 -7.83
N LEU A 47 13.30 6.02 -8.82
CA LEU A 47 13.11 4.55 -8.89
C LEU A 47 14.39 3.67 -9.10
N GLN A 48 15.62 4.23 -9.15
CA GLN A 48 16.88 3.55 -8.68
C GLN A 48 17.45 4.00 -7.30
N PRO A 49 17.78 3.06 -6.37
CA PRO A 49 18.15 3.40 -4.99
C PRO A 49 19.21 4.51 -4.87
N PRO A 50 19.13 5.35 -3.82
CA PRO A 50 18.20 5.24 -2.71
C PRO A 50 16.82 5.83 -3.04
N HIS A 51 15.77 5.00 -2.98
CA HIS A 51 14.41 5.50 -2.82
C HIS A 51 14.04 5.45 -1.37
N PRO A 52 13.35 6.47 -0.88
CA PRO A 52 12.71 6.37 0.42
C PRO A 52 11.56 5.37 0.31
N GLY A 53 11.75 4.16 0.83
CA GLY A 53 10.73 3.11 0.85
C GLY A 53 11.24 1.82 1.48
N ASP A 54 11.38 1.79 2.79
CA ASP A 54 11.79 0.62 3.56
C ASP A 54 10.62 -0.37 3.76
N PRO A 55 10.87 -1.66 4.08
CA PRO A 55 9.85 -2.55 4.65
C PRO A 55 9.36 -2.01 6.01
N GLY A 56 8.10 -1.55 6.08
CA GLY A 56 7.59 -0.69 7.16
C GLY A 56 7.76 0.82 6.90
N GLY A 57 8.22 1.21 5.72
CA GLY A 57 8.26 2.57 5.19
C GLY A 57 7.30 2.77 4.02
N GLY A 58 6.22 1.98 3.95
CA GLY A 58 5.20 2.05 2.93
C GLY A 58 4.53 3.43 2.91
N GLY A 59 4.67 4.17 1.80
CA GLY A 59 3.98 5.46 1.61
C GLY A 59 2.49 5.32 1.27
N GLY A 60 1.94 4.11 1.33
CA GLY A 60 0.55 3.85 0.98
C GLY A 60 -0.40 4.39 2.06
N PRO A 61 -1.55 4.97 1.71
CA PRO A 61 -2.51 5.48 2.70
C PRO A 61 -3.20 4.37 3.51
N ARG A 62 -2.87 3.10 3.26
CA ARG A 62 -3.53 1.93 3.84
C ARG A 62 -2.50 0.98 4.40
N THR A 63 -2.72 0.57 5.64
CA THR A 63 -2.03 -0.57 6.25
C THR A 63 -2.44 -1.86 5.53
N ILE A 64 -1.46 -2.73 5.28
CA ILE A 64 -1.63 -4.06 4.68
C ILE A 64 -0.90 -5.13 5.50
N VAL A 65 -1.04 -6.38 5.09
CA VAL A 65 -0.28 -7.49 5.69
C VAL A 65 1.20 -7.31 5.38
N GLY A 66 2.04 -7.45 6.40
CA GLY A 66 3.48 -7.26 6.30
C GLY A 66 3.98 -6.03 7.05
N ASP A 67 3.13 -5.01 7.18
CA ASP A 67 3.47 -3.73 7.78
C ASP A 67 3.74 -3.85 9.28
N CYS A 68 4.76 -3.12 9.72
CA CYS A 68 5.01 -2.90 11.13
C CYS A 68 4.34 -1.62 11.57
N VAL A 69 3.72 -1.65 12.74
CA VAL A 69 2.90 -0.57 13.24
C VAL A 69 3.15 -0.35 14.72
N TYR A 70 2.90 0.87 15.17
CA TYR A 70 2.74 1.19 16.57
C TYR A 70 1.30 1.62 16.85
N ASP A 71 0.83 1.30 18.05
CA ASP A 71 -0.52 1.62 18.48
C ASP A 71 -0.65 3.13 18.79
N LEU A 72 -1.74 3.72 18.32
CA LEU A 72 -2.14 5.09 18.62
C LEU A 72 -3.30 5.15 19.64
N GLY A 73 -3.82 4.00 20.06
CA GLY A 73 -5.03 3.87 20.86
C GLY A 73 -6.30 3.73 19.99
N ASP A 74 -7.40 3.32 20.62
CA ASP A 74 -8.72 3.14 19.98
C ASP A 74 -8.74 2.21 18.76
N GLY A 75 -7.78 1.27 18.67
CA GLY A 75 -7.63 0.37 17.52
C GLY A 75 -7.12 1.06 16.26
N LYS A 76 -6.55 2.26 16.39
CA LYS A 76 -5.83 2.97 15.33
C LYS A 76 -4.36 2.66 15.44
N VAL A 77 -3.72 2.53 14.29
CA VAL A 77 -2.29 2.27 14.22
C VAL A 77 -1.65 3.19 13.19
N ARG A 78 -0.34 3.38 13.31
CA ARG A 78 0.47 4.05 12.31
C ARG A 78 1.61 3.12 11.91
N GLU A 79 1.89 3.07 10.61
CA GLU A 79 3.03 2.34 10.09
C GLU A 79 4.35 2.95 10.60
N THR A 80 5.31 2.08 10.86
CA THR A 80 6.70 2.45 11.13
C THR A 80 7.63 1.37 10.60
N ARG A 81 8.92 1.71 10.48
CA ARG A 81 9.94 0.82 9.95
C ARG A 81 10.02 -0.45 10.77
N CYS A 82 10.06 -1.60 10.09
CA CYS A 82 10.16 -2.89 10.77
C CYS A 82 11.54 -3.11 11.42
N ASP A 83 12.58 -2.42 10.98
CA ASP A 83 13.95 -2.50 11.51
C ASP A 83 14.13 -1.75 12.85
N GLY A 84 13.16 -0.93 13.26
CA GLY A 84 13.24 -0.14 14.47
C GLY A 84 14.10 1.12 14.36
N GLU A 85 14.62 1.45 13.17
CA GLU A 85 15.43 2.64 12.93
C GLU A 85 14.58 3.90 12.65
N GLY A 86 13.25 3.80 12.78
CA GLY A 86 12.31 4.91 12.61
C GLY A 86 12.16 5.78 13.87
N GLU A 87 11.42 6.88 13.75
CA GLU A 87 11.09 7.76 14.89
C GLU A 87 10.36 7.01 16.03
N HIS A 88 9.55 6.01 15.66
CA HIS A 88 8.88 5.13 16.58
C HIS A 88 9.29 3.68 16.34
N ALA A 89 9.64 2.97 17.41
CA ALA A 89 9.90 1.54 17.33
C ALA A 89 8.61 0.79 16.93
N PRO A 90 8.71 -0.24 16.06
CA PRO A 90 7.58 -1.10 15.75
C PRO A 90 7.13 -1.83 17.01
N GLN A 91 5.82 -1.91 17.22
CA GLN A 91 5.23 -2.65 18.34
C GLN A 91 4.57 -3.94 17.87
N TYR A 92 3.97 -3.91 16.69
CA TYR A 92 3.26 -5.04 16.11
C TYR A 92 3.55 -5.16 14.62
N ARG A 93 3.41 -6.37 14.10
CA ARG A 93 3.39 -6.65 12.66
C ARG A 93 2.05 -7.23 12.26
N VAL A 94 1.43 -6.71 11.22
CA VAL A 94 0.19 -7.27 10.65
C VAL A 94 0.54 -8.57 9.92
N THR A 95 0.11 -9.71 10.44
CA THR A 95 0.48 -11.03 9.90
C THR A 95 -0.59 -11.66 9.02
N LYS A 96 -1.84 -11.20 9.13
CA LYS A 96 -2.96 -11.76 8.37
C LYS A 96 -4.05 -10.71 8.21
N ALA A 97 -4.78 -10.78 7.10
CA ALA A 97 -6.04 -10.06 6.90
C ALA A 97 -7.19 -11.06 6.79
N VAL A 98 -8.27 -10.82 7.50
CA VAL A 98 -9.47 -11.65 7.52
C VAL A 98 -10.74 -10.78 7.46
N ASP A 99 -11.87 -11.41 7.19
CA ASP A 99 -13.17 -10.73 7.15
C ASP A 99 -13.71 -10.37 8.54
N THR A 100 -13.41 -11.19 9.55
CA THR A 100 -13.97 -11.10 10.90
C THR A 100 -12.93 -11.44 11.96
N ARG A 101 -13.00 -10.80 13.13
CA ARG A 101 -12.03 -10.97 14.23
C ARG A 101 -11.90 -12.43 14.70
N SER A 102 -12.99 -13.21 14.65
CA SER A 102 -12.99 -14.62 15.06
C SER A 102 -12.12 -15.52 14.17
N LYS A 103 -11.75 -15.08 12.96
CA LYS A 103 -10.84 -15.82 12.06
C LYS A 103 -9.37 -15.46 12.26
N CYS A 104 -9.07 -14.50 13.13
CA CYS A 104 -7.69 -14.23 13.52
C CYS A 104 -7.13 -15.37 14.37
N PRO A 105 -5.84 -15.71 14.23
CA PRO A 105 -5.19 -16.66 15.12
C PRO A 105 -5.30 -16.23 16.59
N ALA A 106 -5.33 -17.19 17.51
CA ALA A 106 -5.33 -16.90 18.96
C ALA A 106 -4.09 -16.10 19.42
N SER A 107 -3.00 -16.12 18.65
CA SER A 107 -1.79 -15.34 18.90
C SER A 107 -1.89 -13.86 18.52
N THR A 108 -3.06 -13.41 18.05
CA THR A 108 -3.33 -12.01 17.70
C THR A 108 -3.40 -11.15 18.95
N ALA A 109 -2.55 -10.15 19.03
CA ALA A 109 -2.51 -9.20 20.14
C ALA A 109 -3.22 -7.88 19.83
N LEU A 110 -3.35 -7.52 18.55
CA LEU A 110 -3.97 -6.28 18.11
C LEU A 110 -4.80 -6.50 16.84
N TYR A 111 -6.00 -5.91 16.80
CA TYR A 111 -6.86 -5.90 15.62
C TYR A 111 -6.77 -4.55 14.91
N VAL A 112 -6.30 -4.57 13.67
CA VAL A 112 -6.11 -3.38 12.84
C VAL A 112 -7.26 -3.27 11.84
N ARG A 113 -7.80 -2.07 11.64
CA ARG A 113 -8.76 -1.85 10.55
C ARG A 113 -8.02 -1.69 9.22
N LEU A 114 -8.27 -2.61 8.30
CA LEU A 114 -7.75 -2.58 6.93
C LEU A 114 -8.85 -2.18 5.94
N GLY A 115 -8.47 -1.90 4.70
CA GLY A 115 -9.40 -1.70 3.60
C GLY A 115 -9.70 -3.00 2.82
N GLY A 116 -10.72 -2.98 1.97
CA GLY A 116 -11.06 -4.10 1.07
C GLY A 116 -11.95 -5.17 1.70
N THR A 117 -11.94 -6.37 1.12
CA THR A 117 -12.83 -7.49 1.50
C THR A 117 -12.41 -8.22 2.77
N SER A 118 -11.19 -7.96 3.27
CA SER A 118 -10.65 -8.49 4.53
C SER A 118 -10.30 -7.33 5.47
N PRO A 119 -11.31 -6.64 6.05
CA PRO A 119 -11.11 -5.41 6.79
C PRO A 119 -10.45 -5.58 8.17
N VAL A 120 -10.14 -6.80 8.61
CA VAL A 120 -9.54 -7.06 9.92
C VAL A 120 -8.11 -7.58 9.76
N GLY A 121 -7.14 -6.77 10.18
CA GLY A 121 -5.74 -7.14 10.31
C GLY A 121 -5.47 -7.80 11.65
N CYS A 122 -4.86 -8.98 11.64
CA CYS A 122 -4.41 -9.71 12.81
C CYS A 122 -2.93 -9.40 13.06
N ALA A 123 -2.65 -8.55 14.04
CA ALA A 123 -1.29 -8.12 14.34
C ALA A 123 -0.73 -8.84 15.58
N ARG A 124 0.57 -9.13 15.53
CA ARG A 124 1.34 -9.80 16.59
C ARG A 124 2.50 -8.92 17.03
N PRO A 125 2.97 -8.99 18.28
CA PRO A 125 4.16 -8.26 18.69
C PRO A 125 5.36 -8.61 17.80
N VAL A 126 6.19 -7.61 17.50
CA VAL A 126 7.47 -7.81 16.79
C VAL A 126 8.55 -8.38 17.67
#